data_AF-A0A4R3KTL9-F1
#
_entry.id   AF-A0A4R3KTL9-F1
#
_cell.length_a   1.000
_cell.length_b   1.000
_cell.length_c   1.000
_cell.angle_alpha   90.00
_cell.angle_beta   90.00
_cell.angle_gamma   90.00
#
_symmetry.space_group_name_H-M   'P 1'
#
loop_
_entity.id
_entity.type
_entity.pdbx_description
1 polymer ?
#
loop_
_entity_poly.entity_id
_entity_poly.type
_entity_poly.pdbx_seq_one_letter_code
_entity_poly.pdbx_strand_id
1 'polypeptide(L)'
;MSEQDIKESVSKKALQLGIKLRITSISDFIDQWKQDNYQILRLNFFFAVMVLICSIISMISTLCVTVLLKKKEYGIRIAFGTTKRQIIFSLCFEILILNVIAGVIAFVYSYFNYKNTAISSFQEIYIKTLCSTSLIGLILLILFLVAVVLLIPVTILARYNPVELIKEED
;
A
#
# COMPACT_ATOMS: atom_id res chain seq x y z
N MET A 1 -23.00 -36.54 -13.04
CA MET A 1 -24.44 -36.29 -12.85
C MET A 1 -24.64 -34.80 -13.09
N SER A 2 -25.23 -34.44 -14.24
CA SER A 2 -25.07 -33.12 -14.84
C SER A 2 -25.91 -32.06 -14.14
N GLU A 3 -25.37 -30.85 -14.01
CA GLU A 3 -25.99 -29.68 -13.36
C GLU A 3 -27.38 -29.31 -13.94
N GLN A 4 -27.68 -29.79 -15.15
CA GLN A 4 -28.96 -29.62 -15.84
C GLN A 4 -30.09 -30.49 -15.22
N ASP A 5 -29.79 -31.70 -14.72
CA ASP A 5 -30.79 -32.63 -14.18
C ASP A 5 -31.37 -32.16 -12.83
N ILE A 6 -30.54 -31.46 -12.05
CA ILE A 6 -30.93 -30.87 -10.75
C ILE A 6 -31.83 -29.65 -10.98
N LYS A 7 -31.52 -28.82 -11.99
CA LYS A 7 -32.31 -27.62 -12.35
C LYS A 7 -33.71 -27.99 -12.84
N GLU A 8 -33.84 -29.07 -13.60
CA GLU A 8 -35.13 -29.52 -14.13
C GLU A 8 -36.02 -30.15 -13.04
N SER A 9 -35.44 -30.92 -12.12
CA SER A 9 -36.14 -31.56 -11.00
C SER A 9 -36.69 -30.55 -9.98
N VAL A 10 -35.94 -29.47 -9.73
CA VAL A 10 -36.35 -28.38 -8.82
C VAL A 10 -37.38 -27.47 -9.48
N SER A 11 -37.30 -27.25 -10.81
CA SER A 11 -38.27 -26.47 -11.57
C SER A 11 -39.67 -27.10 -11.56
N LYS A 12 -39.78 -28.43 -11.73
CA LYS A 12 -41.07 -29.15 -11.65
C LYS A 12 -41.73 -29.05 -10.26
N LYS A 13 -40.94 -29.05 -9.17
CA LYS A 13 -41.47 -28.88 -7.80
C LYS A 13 -41.80 -27.42 -7.45
N ALA A 14 -41.11 -26.45 -8.05
CA ALA A 14 -41.35 -25.03 -7.82
C ALA A 14 -42.67 -24.54 -8.47
N LEU A 15 -43.01 -25.07 -9.65
CA LEU A 15 -44.24 -24.71 -10.37
C LEU A 15 -45.53 -25.17 -9.65
N GLN A 16 -45.48 -26.22 -8.83
CA GLN A 16 -46.63 -26.70 -8.06
C GLN A 16 -46.94 -25.87 -6.80
N LEU A 17 -46.01 -25.03 -6.33
CA LEU A 17 -46.13 -24.28 -5.07
C LEU A 17 -46.42 -22.78 -5.27
N GLY A 18 -46.54 -22.29 -6.51
CA GLY A 18 -46.82 -20.87 -6.78
C GLY A 18 -45.72 -19.90 -6.32
N ILE A 19 -44.50 -20.38 -6.08
CA ILE A 19 -43.37 -19.58 -5.63
C ILE A 19 -42.52 -19.21 -6.84
N LYS A 20 -42.37 -17.90 -7.08
CA LYS A 20 -41.54 -17.33 -8.14
C LYS A 20 -40.06 -17.44 -7.74
N LEU A 21 -39.48 -18.63 -7.82
CA LEU A 21 -38.06 -18.85 -7.52
C LEU A 21 -37.19 -18.31 -8.67
N ARG A 22 -36.51 -17.18 -8.43
CA ARG A 22 -35.43 -16.67 -9.30
C ARG A 22 -34.17 -17.49 -9.03
N ILE A 23 -34.07 -18.65 -9.68
CA ILE A 23 -32.87 -19.49 -9.67
C ILE A 23 -31.84 -18.77 -10.52
N THR A 24 -31.03 -17.94 -9.87
CA THR A 24 -29.88 -17.30 -10.51
C THR A 24 -28.67 -18.15 -10.16
N SER A 25 -27.86 -18.51 -11.15
CA SER A 25 -26.58 -19.14 -10.88
C SER A 25 -25.72 -18.21 -10.02
N ILE A 26 -24.90 -18.77 -9.13
CA ILE A 26 -23.94 -17.98 -8.34
C ILE A 26 -23.04 -17.14 -9.27
N SER A 27 -22.76 -17.62 -10.49
CA SER A 27 -22.06 -16.86 -11.54
C SER A 27 -22.77 -15.57 -11.93
N ASP A 28 -24.08 -15.63 -12.19
CA ASP A 28 -24.87 -14.49 -12.68
C ASP A 28 -25.09 -13.44 -11.57
N PHE A 29 -25.16 -13.88 -10.31
CA PHE A 29 -25.21 -12.99 -9.14
C PHE A 29 -23.88 -12.26 -8.93
N ILE A 30 -22.76 -12.97 -9.10
CA ILE A 30 -21.42 -12.36 -9.03
C ILE A 30 -21.26 -11.32 -10.15
N ASP A 31 -21.70 -11.62 -11.37
CA ASP A 31 -21.58 -10.70 -12.50
C ASP A 31 -22.47 -9.45 -12.36
N GLN A 32 -23.72 -9.59 -11.88
CA GLN A 32 -24.57 -8.44 -11.55
C GLN A 32 -23.95 -7.59 -10.43
N TRP A 33 -23.46 -8.19 -9.35
CA TRP A 33 -22.85 -7.46 -8.24
C TRP A 33 -21.57 -6.73 -8.67
N LYS A 34 -20.75 -7.36 -9.53
CA LYS A 34 -19.53 -6.74 -10.06
C LYS A 34 -19.88 -5.54 -10.94
N GLN A 35 -20.90 -5.65 -11.78
CA GLN A 35 -21.37 -4.59 -12.67
C GLN A 35 -21.88 -3.36 -11.90
N ASP A 36 -22.62 -3.58 -10.81
CA ASP A 36 -23.13 -2.50 -9.95
C ASP A 36 -21.99 -1.79 -9.19
N ASN A 37 -20.97 -2.53 -8.75
CA ASN A 37 -19.86 -1.99 -7.96
C ASN A 37 -18.66 -1.52 -8.80
N TYR A 38 -18.65 -1.76 -10.12
CA TYR A 38 -17.51 -1.45 -10.99
C TYR A 38 -17.13 0.05 -10.97
N GLN A 39 -18.12 0.94 -10.84
CA GLN A 39 -17.89 2.39 -10.78
C GLN A 39 -17.21 2.80 -9.47
N ILE A 40 -17.69 2.29 -8.33
CA ILE A 40 -17.12 2.58 -7.00
C ILE A 40 -15.69 2.00 -6.90
N LEU A 41 -15.48 0.78 -7.37
CA LEU A 41 -14.17 0.13 -7.42
C LEU A 41 -13.18 0.92 -8.27
N ARG A 42 -13.60 1.40 -9.45
CA ARG A 42 -12.75 2.20 -10.35
C ARG A 42 -12.36 3.54 -9.73
N LEU A 43 -13.29 4.24 -9.09
CA LEU A 43 -13.02 5.51 -8.41
C LEU A 43 -12.05 5.31 -7.24
N ASN A 44 -12.27 4.30 -6.40
CA ASN A 44 -11.37 3.98 -5.30
C ASN A 44 -9.97 3.62 -5.79
N PHE A 45 -9.87 2.84 -6.88
CA PHE A 45 -8.57 2.52 -7.49
C PHE A 45 -7.87 3.78 -7.99
N PHE A 46 -8.59 4.69 -8.64
CA PHE A 46 -8.04 5.96 -9.10
C PHE A 46 -7.50 6.82 -7.94
N PHE A 47 -8.26 6.95 -6.84
CA PHE A 47 -7.81 7.66 -5.65
C PHE A 47 -6.59 6.98 -5.00
N ALA A 48 -6.56 5.65 -4.93
CA ALA A 48 -5.43 4.92 -4.40
C ALA A 48 -4.14 5.20 -5.19
N VAL A 49 -4.22 5.22 -6.52
CA VAL A 49 -3.08 5.55 -7.39
C VAL A 49 -2.63 7.00 -7.18
N MET A 50 -3.56 7.95 -7.06
CA MET A 50 -3.23 9.35 -6.80
C MET A 50 -2.51 9.55 -5.46
N VAL A 51 -2.99 8.90 -4.41
CA VAL A 51 -2.37 8.93 -3.08
C VAL A 51 -0.97 8.30 -3.12
N LEU A 52 -0.79 7.20 -3.85
CA LEU A 52 0.53 6.58 -4.01
C LEU A 52 1.53 7.54 -4.68
N ILE A 53 1.14 8.22 -5.76
CA ILE A 53 2.01 9.19 -6.43
C ILE A 53 2.35 10.35 -5.48
N CYS A 54 1.36 10.90 -4.79
CA CYS A 54 1.55 11.97 -3.83
C CYS A 54 2.50 11.56 -2.68
N SER A 55 2.37 10.32 -2.19
CA SER A 55 3.24 9.77 -1.15
C SER A 55 4.70 9.68 -1.59
N ILE A 56 4.96 9.23 -2.83
CA ILE A 56 6.31 9.15 -3.39
C ILE A 56 6.94 10.56 -3.46
N ILE A 57 6.19 11.54 -3.98
CA ILE A 57 6.67 12.92 -4.09
C ILE A 57 6.96 13.52 -2.71
N SER A 58 6.05 13.30 -1.75
CA SER A 58 6.23 13.74 -0.37
C SER A 58 7.50 13.15 0.24
N MET A 59 7.69 11.84 0.09
CA MET A 59 8.88 11.14 0.60
C MET A 59 10.16 11.71 0.00
N ILE A 60 10.23 11.91 -1.33
CA ILE A 60 11.38 12.53 -2.01
C ILE A 60 11.66 13.94 -1.47
N SER A 61 10.61 14.73 -1.27
CA SER A 61 10.73 16.11 -0.79
C SER A 61 11.32 16.14 0.62
N THR A 62 10.83 15.29 1.52
CA THR A 62 11.38 15.14 2.87
C THR A 62 12.85 14.72 2.83
N LEU A 63 13.21 13.75 1.98
CA LEU A 63 14.59 13.28 1.85
C LEU A 63 15.54 14.39 1.43
N CYS A 64 15.16 15.18 0.43
CA CYS A 64 15.95 16.31 -0.05
C CYS A 64 16.20 17.31 1.09
N VAL A 65 15.14 17.70 1.81
CA VAL A 65 15.23 18.63 2.94
C VAL A 65 16.13 18.07 4.05
N THR A 66 16.00 16.81 4.43
CA THR A 66 16.84 16.19 5.46
C THR A 66 18.32 16.23 5.08
N VAL A 67 18.66 15.93 3.82
CA VAL A 67 20.05 15.98 3.34
C VAL A 67 20.60 17.40 3.37
N LEU A 68 19.79 18.39 2.97
CA LEU A 68 20.18 19.80 2.97
C LEU A 68 20.42 20.33 4.39
N LEU A 69 19.55 19.99 5.35
CA LEU A 69 19.65 20.45 6.74
C LEU A 69 20.84 19.82 7.46
N LYS A 70 21.11 18.53 7.24
CA LYS A 70 22.18 17.78 7.91
C LYS A 70 23.53 17.81 7.16
N LYS A 71 23.62 18.61 6.10
CA LYS A 71 24.79 18.74 5.22
C LYS A 71 26.08 19.09 5.98
N LYS A 72 26.02 20.04 6.93
CA LYS A 72 27.18 20.44 7.77
C LYS A 72 27.61 19.32 8.71
N GLU A 73 26.66 18.62 9.34
CA GLU A 73 26.94 17.48 10.22
C GLU A 73 27.62 16.33 9.47
N TYR A 74 27.15 16.02 8.26
CA TYR A 74 27.75 15.00 7.41
C TYR A 74 29.19 15.36 7.01
N GLY A 75 29.47 16.64 6.71
CA GLY A 75 30.81 17.14 6.42
C GLY A 75 31.78 16.94 7.60
N ILE A 76 31.35 17.29 8.81
CA ILE A 76 32.14 17.09 10.04
C ILE A 76 32.39 15.58 10.28
N ARG A 77 31.37 14.73 10.14
CA ARG A 77 31.53 13.26 10.29
C ARG A 77 32.54 12.65 9.33
N ILE A 78 32.60 13.14 8.10
CA ILE A 78 33.58 12.68 7.10
C ILE A 78 35.00 13.12 7.51
N ALA A 79 35.17 14.33 8.06
CA ALA A 79 36.46 14.79 8.56
C ALA A 79 36.99 13.93 9.73
N PHE A 80 36.09 13.37 10.55
CA PHE A 80 36.42 12.39 11.59
C PHE A 80 36.66 10.95 11.05
N GLY A 81 36.69 10.74 9.73
CA GLY A 81 37.00 9.46 9.10
C GLY A 81 35.80 8.58 8.75
N THR A 82 34.57 9.10 8.85
CA THR A 82 33.36 8.34 8.45
C THR A 82 33.31 8.20 6.93
N THR A 83 33.08 6.99 6.44
CA THR A 83 32.94 6.73 5.00
C THR A 83 31.60 7.20 4.46
N LYS A 84 31.55 7.61 3.19
CA LYS A 84 30.29 8.01 2.51
C LYS A 84 29.20 6.92 2.60
N ARG A 85 29.60 5.64 2.55
CA ARG A 85 28.69 4.50 2.68
C ARG A 85 28.01 4.43 4.06
N GLN A 86 28.75 4.70 5.14
CA GLN A 86 28.18 4.71 6.50
C GLN A 86 27.12 5.80 6.67
N ILE A 87 27.30 6.96 6.03
CA ILE A 87 26.31 8.05 6.06
C ILE A 87 25.04 7.64 5.32
N ILE A 88 25.18 7.04 4.13
CA ILE A 88 24.04 6.54 3.35
C ILE A 88 23.27 5.47 4.14
N PHE A 89 23.97 4.51 4.77
CA PHE A 89 23.33 3.49 5.60
C PHE A 89 22.59 4.09 6.80
N SER A 90 23.20 5.07 7.50
CA SER A 90 22.57 5.76 8.62
C SER A 90 21.29 6.50 8.20
N LEU A 91 21.32 7.15 7.02
CA LEU A 91 20.17 7.85 6.47
C LEU A 91 19.05 6.86 6.11
N CYS A 92 19.38 5.77 5.40
CA CYS A 92 18.42 4.72 5.06
C CYS A 92 17.77 4.13 6.33
N PHE A 93 18.55 3.92 7.39
CA PHE A 93 18.06 3.37 8.65
C PHE A 93 17.11 4.34 9.38
N GLU A 94 17.43 5.64 9.40
CA GLU A 94 16.55 6.68 9.95
C GLU A 94 15.19 6.69 9.24
N ILE A 95 15.19 6.65 7.90
CA ILE A 95 13.98 6.63 7.09
C ILE A 95 13.20 5.32 7.29
N LEU A 96 13.88 4.19 7.35
CA LEU A 96 13.25 2.88 7.55
C LEU A 96 12.54 2.84 8.91
N ILE A 97 13.18 3.31 9.97
CA ILE A 97 12.56 3.40 11.30
C ILE A 97 11.31 4.28 11.27
N LEU A 98 11.39 5.46 10.66
CA LEU A 98 10.24 6.37 10.55
C LEU A 98 9.06 5.71 9.80
N ASN A 99 9.35 4.98 8.71
CA ASN A 99 8.33 4.25 7.95
C ASN A 99 7.71 3.10 8.75
N VAL A 100 8.51 2.35 9.51
CA VAL A 100 8.01 1.27 10.36
C VAL A 100 7.09 1.82 11.44
N ILE A 101 7.50 2.90 12.11
CA ILE A 101 6.69 3.55 13.16
C ILE A 101 5.37 4.06 12.56
N ALA A 102 5.43 4.76 11.42
CA ALA A 102 4.23 5.25 10.73
C ALA A 102 3.30 4.11 10.31
N GLY A 103 3.85 3.01 9.79
CA GLY A 103 3.10 1.83 9.40
C GLY A 103 2.39 1.14 10.57
N VAL A 104 3.06 1.02 11.72
CA VAL A 104 2.45 0.46 12.94
C VAL A 104 1.31 1.35 13.42
N ILE A 105 1.51 2.67 13.46
CA ILE A 105 0.47 3.63 13.86
C ILE A 105 -0.73 3.53 12.91
N ALA A 106 -0.50 3.51 11.59
CA ALA A 106 -1.55 3.37 10.60
C ALA A 106 -2.33 2.04 10.75
N PHE A 107 -1.63 0.93 10.99
CA PHE A 107 -2.26 -0.37 11.21
C PHE A 107 -3.15 -0.38 12.46
N VAL A 108 -2.65 0.14 13.58
CA VAL A 108 -3.41 0.24 14.83
C VAL A 108 -4.62 1.14 14.66
N TYR A 109 -4.44 2.32 14.05
CA TYR A 109 -5.54 3.25 13.78
C TYR A 109 -6.60 2.61 12.90
N SER A 110 -6.20 1.94 11.82
CA SER A 110 -7.10 1.21 10.93
C SER A 110 -7.89 0.15 11.71
N TYR A 111 -7.20 -0.69 12.49
CA TYR A 111 -7.83 -1.74 13.30
C TYR A 111 -8.88 -1.18 14.28
N PHE A 112 -8.59 -0.07 14.97
CA PHE A 112 -9.55 0.57 15.87
C PHE A 112 -10.78 1.12 15.15
N ASN A 113 -10.61 1.78 14.00
CA ASN A 113 -11.73 2.32 13.22
C ASN A 113 -12.67 1.21 12.73
N TYR A 114 -12.11 0.11 12.21
CA TYR A 114 -12.91 -1.02 11.74
C TYR A 114 -13.57 -1.79 12.88
N LYS A 115 -12.93 -1.87 14.06
CA LYS A 115 -13.54 -2.49 15.25
C LYS A 115 -14.71 -1.67 15.82
N ASN A 116 -14.62 -0.34 15.76
CA ASN A 116 -15.59 0.56 16.40
C ASN A 116 -16.74 1.01 15.48
N THR A 117 -16.70 0.66 14.19
CA THR A 117 -17.76 1.00 13.24
C THR A 117 -18.84 -0.08 13.23
N ALA A 118 -20.10 0.29 13.48
CA ALA A 118 -21.26 -0.61 13.59
C ALA A 118 -21.72 -1.28 12.27
N ILE A 119 -20.94 -1.17 11.19
CA ILE A 119 -21.28 -1.71 9.88
C ILE A 119 -20.59 -3.08 9.74
N SER A 120 -21.30 -4.12 10.18
CA SER A 120 -20.85 -5.52 10.19
C SER A 120 -20.32 -6.02 8.84
N SER A 121 -20.80 -5.46 7.73
CA SER A 121 -20.38 -5.85 6.37
C SER A 121 -18.91 -5.54 6.05
N PHE A 122 -18.30 -4.50 6.64
CA PHE A 122 -16.89 -4.17 6.39
C PHE A 122 -15.91 -5.01 7.23
N GLN A 123 -16.36 -5.47 8.40
CA GLN A 123 -15.53 -6.25 9.32
C GLN A 123 -15.14 -7.60 8.72
N GLU A 124 -16.08 -8.31 8.09
CA GLU A 124 -15.79 -9.60 7.46
C GLU A 124 -14.88 -9.48 6.24
N ILE A 125 -15.08 -8.43 5.42
CA ILE A 125 -14.25 -8.17 4.24
C ILE A 125 -12.80 -7.83 4.66
N TYR A 126 -12.62 -7.03 5.70
CA TYR A 126 -11.29 -6.63 6.17
C TYR A 126 -10.50 -7.81 6.73
N ILE A 127 -11.11 -8.64 7.61
CA ILE A 127 -10.47 -9.83 8.18
C ILE A 127 -10.19 -10.90 7.12
N LYS A 128 -11.12 -11.11 6.17
CA LYS A 128 -10.91 -12.06 5.06
C LYS A 128 -9.83 -11.58 4.10
N THR A 129 -9.70 -10.27 3.89
CA THR A 129 -8.62 -9.68 3.08
C THR A 129 -7.27 -9.79 3.81
N LEU A 130 -7.24 -9.59 5.13
CA LEU A 130 -6.05 -9.77 5.96
C LEU A 130 -5.54 -11.23 5.98
N CYS A 131 -6.43 -12.21 5.86
CA CYS A 131 -6.05 -13.63 5.86
C CYS A 131 -5.74 -14.17 4.44
N SER A 132 -5.95 -13.36 3.40
CA SER A 132 -5.80 -13.78 2.00
C SER A 132 -4.37 -13.59 1.49
N THR A 133 -3.95 -14.44 0.54
CA THR A 133 -2.64 -14.37 -0.16
C THR A 133 -2.33 -12.99 -0.76
N SER A 134 -3.35 -12.17 -1.02
CA SER A 134 -3.21 -10.79 -1.49
C SER A 134 -2.47 -9.85 -0.53
N LEU A 135 -2.48 -10.10 0.79
CA LEU A 135 -1.73 -9.28 1.74
C LEU A 135 -0.22 -9.31 1.49
N ILE A 136 0.30 -10.50 1.21
CA ILE A 136 1.74 -10.69 0.93
C ILE A 136 2.11 -9.91 -0.32
N GLY A 137 1.27 -9.94 -1.36
CA GLY A 137 1.46 -9.13 -2.56
C GLY A 137 1.49 -7.63 -2.28
N LEU A 138 0.59 -7.14 -1.42
CA LEU A 138 0.51 -5.72 -1.05
C LEU A 138 1.72 -5.29 -0.21
N ILE A 139 2.14 -6.08 0.77
CA ILE A 139 3.33 -5.82 1.58
C ILE A 139 4.58 -5.80 0.70
N LEU A 140 4.73 -6.77 -0.21
CA LEU A 140 5.85 -6.82 -1.15
C LEU A 140 5.86 -5.60 -2.08
N LEU A 141 4.69 -5.15 -2.56
CA LEU A 141 4.56 -3.96 -3.39
C LEU A 141 5.00 -2.69 -2.63
N ILE A 142 4.57 -2.53 -1.37
CA ILE A 142 4.97 -1.39 -0.53
C ILE A 142 6.47 -1.43 -0.26
N LEU A 143 7.00 -2.61 0.11
CA LEU A 143 8.42 -2.78 0.36
C LEU A 143 9.26 -2.46 -0.89
N PHE A 144 8.79 -2.89 -2.06
CA PHE A 144 9.40 -2.56 -3.35
C PHE A 144 9.39 -1.05 -3.62
N LEU A 145 8.26 -0.38 -3.39
CA LEU A 145 8.16 1.08 -3.53
C LEU A 145 9.13 1.82 -2.62
N VAL A 146 9.19 1.44 -1.34
CA VAL A 146 10.13 2.03 -0.37
C VAL A 146 11.57 1.79 -0.82
N ALA A 147 11.91 0.59 -1.29
CA ALA A 147 13.23 0.27 -1.81
C ALA A 147 13.60 1.15 -3.01
N VAL A 148 12.68 1.35 -3.96
CA VAL A 148 12.88 2.23 -5.12
C VAL A 148 13.13 3.67 -4.69
N VAL A 149 12.35 4.19 -3.73
CA VAL A 149 12.55 5.54 -3.21
C VAL A 149 13.88 5.68 -2.48
N LEU A 150 14.34 4.64 -1.77
CA LEU A 150 15.64 4.61 -1.11
C LEU A 150 16.84 4.56 -2.08
N LEU A 151 16.64 4.24 -3.36
CA LEU A 151 17.71 4.38 -4.37
C LEU A 151 18.01 5.85 -4.70
N ILE A 152 17.04 6.75 -4.49
CA ILE A 152 17.18 8.19 -4.75
C ILE A 152 18.30 8.80 -3.88
N PRO A 153 18.33 8.66 -2.53
CA PRO A 153 19.45 9.18 -1.73
C PRO A 153 20.78 8.53 -2.10
N VAL A 154 20.82 7.24 -2.49
CA VAL A 154 22.05 6.59 -2.95
C VAL A 154 22.62 7.29 -4.18
N THR A 155 21.77 7.59 -5.16
CA THR A 155 22.20 8.25 -6.40
C THR A 155 22.55 9.73 -6.21
N ILE A 156 21.78 10.43 -5.37
CA ILE A 156 22.05 11.80 -4.93
C ILE A 156 23.42 11.84 -4.22
N LEU A 157 23.61 11.12 -3.12
CA LEU A 157 24.87 11.13 -2.36
C LEU A 157 26.07 10.55 -3.13
N ALA A 158 25.86 9.64 -4.09
CA ALA A 158 26.94 9.17 -4.96
C ALA A 158 27.47 10.27 -5.90
N ARG A 159 26.61 11.22 -6.28
CA ARG A 159 26.97 12.36 -7.14
C ARG A 159 27.44 13.58 -6.35
N TYR A 160 26.99 13.78 -5.11
CA TYR A 160 27.48 14.86 -4.27
C TYR A 160 28.91 14.55 -3.79
N ASN A 161 29.88 15.34 -4.24
CA ASN A 161 31.21 15.33 -3.65
C ASN A 161 31.20 16.25 -2.41
N PRO A 162 31.24 15.70 -1.18
CA PRO A 162 31.19 16.49 0.05
C PRO A 162 32.39 17.44 0.21
N VAL A 163 33.44 17.26 -0.58
CA VAL A 163 34.65 18.10 -0.61
C VAL A 163 34.42 19.41 -1.36
N GLU A 164 33.55 19.42 -2.38
CA GLU A 164 33.27 20.64 -3.18
C GLU A 164 32.44 21.66 -2.39
N LEU A 165 31.78 21.16 -1.34
CA LEU A 165 30.87 21.90 -0.51
C LEU A 165 31.51 22.76 0.57
N ILE A 166 32.76 22.45 0.92
CA ILE A 166 33.55 23.19 1.89
C ILE A 166 34.24 24.38 1.20
N LYS A 167 34.33 24.38 -0.14
CA LYS A 167 34.99 25.42 -0.94
C LYS A 167 34.10 26.60 -1.33
N GLU A 168 32.79 26.54 -1.09
CA GLU A 168 31.88 27.68 -1.37
C GLU A 168 31.85 28.72 -0.23
N GLU A 169 32.52 28.47 0.90
CA GLU A 169 32.61 29.41 2.04
C GLU A 169 33.93 30.23 2.07
N ASP A 170 34.77 30.17 1.02
CA ASP A 170 35.96 31.05 0.86
C ASP A 170 35.72 32.20 -0.15
#